data_AF-A0A0M8WGZ4-F1
#
_entry.id   AF-A0A0M8WGZ4-F1
#
_cell.length_a   1.000
_cell.length_b   1.000
_cell.length_c   1.000
_cell.angle_alpha   90.00
_cell.angle_beta   90.00
_cell.angle_gamma   90.00
#
_symmetry.space_group_name_H-M   'P 1'
#
loop_
_entity.id
_entity.type
_entity.pdbx_description
1 polymer ?
#
loop_
_entity_poly.entity_id
_entity_poly.type
_entity_poly.pdbx_seq_one_letter_code
_entity_poly.pdbx_strand_id
1 'polypeptide(L)'
;MGRSSVFTFQYIAIDTEAGVTPEEFETFVRGEGVHLPLYPGWRWTLLRGLRGERAGQYLMLYEIESAEQRDRYVTARGEQTELARQFWARHPEAEAVLARWRRLGTFGELPTLFTDYRLLADNPRSTVTPGPRYRDRAGEEPVARVIGIHNLALRAGVTEEMFDRFIAENHHRIDDYPDWRFHVLKGERGNRLDQYVMMMEIASVDALDVFYPEPDIATGVAAEFAATHRDTKQMYEEWKRLASFSGSPQIYTDYLAVAENPA
;
A
#
# COMPACT_ATOMS: atom_id res chain seq x y z
N MET A 1 -0.42 -16.02 -19.14
CA MET A 1 -0.93 -14.81 -18.44
C MET A 1 0.01 -14.56 -17.29
N GLY A 2 0.70 -13.41 -17.27
CA GLY A 2 1.68 -13.10 -16.23
C GLY A 2 1.01 -13.04 -14.86
N ARG A 3 1.68 -13.58 -13.83
CA ARG A 3 1.23 -13.48 -12.43
C ARG A 3 1.07 -11.98 -12.11
N SER A 4 -0.16 -11.55 -11.89
CA SER A 4 -0.46 -10.18 -11.48
C SER A 4 -0.47 -10.15 -9.95
N SER A 5 0.41 -9.32 -9.36
CA SER A 5 0.49 -9.17 -7.92
C SER A 5 -0.86 -8.75 -7.35
N VAL A 6 -1.14 -9.23 -6.14
CA VAL A 6 -2.29 -8.85 -5.35
C VAL A 6 -1.80 -8.08 -4.14
N PHE A 7 -2.53 -7.04 -3.78
CA PHE A 7 -2.23 -6.22 -2.61
C PHE A 7 -3.35 -6.37 -1.60
N THR A 8 -3.02 -6.61 -0.34
CA THR A 8 -4.02 -6.60 0.75
C THR A 8 -3.70 -5.47 1.70
N PHE A 9 -4.67 -4.58 1.90
CA PHE A 9 -4.57 -3.50 2.88
C PHE A 9 -5.32 -3.93 4.13
N GLN A 10 -4.65 -3.95 5.28
CA GLN A 10 -5.27 -4.26 6.56
C GLN A 10 -5.11 -3.07 7.51
N TYR A 11 -6.22 -2.61 8.08
CA TYR A 11 -6.24 -1.40 8.90
C TYR A 11 -5.88 -1.74 10.35
N ILE A 12 -4.69 -1.35 10.77
CA ILE A 12 -4.15 -1.69 12.10
C ILE A 12 -4.47 -0.58 13.10
N ALA A 13 -5.04 -0.96 14.24
CA ALA A 13 -5.30 -0.07 15.36
C ALA A 13 -4.45 -0.51 16.55
N ILE A 14 -3.74 0.42 17.18
CA ILE A 14 -3.04 0.16 18.45
C ILE A 14 -3.98 0.40 19.63
N ASP A 15 -3.76 -0.30 20.74
CA ASP A 15 -4.59 -0.21 21.94
C ASP A 15 -4.24 1.04 22.77
N THR A 16 -4.69 2.20 22.27
CA THR A 16 -4.48 3.48 22.95
C THR A 16 -5.21 3.55 24.30
N GLU A 17 -6.27 2.76 24.52
CA GLU A 17 -6.97 2.70 25.82
C GLU A 17 -6.11 2.02 26.88
N ALA A 18 -5.34 1.00 26.49
CA ALA A 18 -4.31 0.38 27.32
C ALA A 18 -3.02 1.22 27.45
N GLY A 19 -2.96 2.40 26.82
CA GLY A 19 -1.81 3.31 26.88
C GLY A 19 -0.67 2.96 25.91
N VAL A 20 -0.91 2.09 24.93
CA VAL A 20 0.10 1.72 23.92
C VAL A 20 0.46 2.94 23.08
N THR A 21 1.76 3.20 22.95
CA THR A 21 2.27 4.32 22.14
C THR A 21 2.72 3.87 20.76
N PRO A 22 2.72 4.77 19.75
CA PRO A 22 3.34 4.52 18.45
C PRO A 22 4.78 4.00 18.54
N GLU A 23 5.59 4.59 19.42
CA GLU A 23 7.00 4.21 19.61
C GLU A 23 7.14 2.79 20.18
N GLU A 24 6.34 2.44 21.19
CA GLU A 24 6.31 1.09 21.74
C GLU A 24 5.91 0.06 20.69
N PHE A 25 4.83 0.34 19.94
CA PHE A 25 4.35 -0.55 18.90
C PHE A 25 5.38 -0.73 17.77
N GLU A 26 5.93 0.36 17.24
CA GLU A 26 6.95 0.30 16.19
C GLU A 26 8.22 -0.40 16.65
N THR A 27 8.67 -0.17 17.89
CA THR A 27 9.84 -0.85 18.46
C THR A 27 9.60 -2.35 18.56
N PHE A 28 8.44 -2.77 19.06
CA PHE A 28 8.06 -4.17 19.10
C PHE A 28 8.01 -4.79 17.69
N VAL A 29 7.36 -4.12 16.72
CA VAL A 29 7.24 -4.68 15.37
C VAL A 29 8.62 -4.81 14.72
N ARG A 30 9.48 -3.79 14.81
CA ARG A 30 10.85 -3.81 14.25
C ARG A 30 11.75 -4.85 14.92
N GLY A 31 11.58 -5.09 16.22
CA GLY A 31 12.44 -5.99 16.99
C GLY A 31 11.98 -7.45 16.99
N GLU A 32 10.68 -7.70 17.06
CA GLU A 32 10.09 -9.04 17.22
C GLU A 32 9.09 -9.37 16.11
N GLY A 33 8.22 -8.41 15.75
CA GLY A 33 7.18 -8.64 14.75
C GLY A 33 7.69 -8.99 13.35
N VAL A 34 8.81 -8.40 12.92
CA VAL A 34 9.48 -8.72 11.64
C VAL A 34 9.95 -10.16 11.53
N HIS A 35 10.05 -10.89 12.65
CA HIS A 35 10.47 -12.29 12.68
C HIS A 35 9.29 -13.27 12.61
N LEU A 36 8.05 -12.78 12.56
CA LEU A 36 6.90 -13.65 12.33
C LEU A 36 7.04 -14.40 11.00
N PRO A 37 6.77 -15.71 10.97
CA PRO A 37 6.82 -16.49 9.74
C PRO A 37 5.75 -15.97 8.77
N LEU A 38 6.10 -15.98 7.49
CA LEU A 38 5.26 -15.43 6.43
C LEU A 38 4.87 -16.52 5.43
N TYR A 39 3.65 -16.43 4.91
CA TYR A 39 3.22 -17.33 3.85
C TYR A 39 4.14 -17.20 2.63
N PRO A 40 4.53 -18.31 1.98
CA PRO A 40 5.37 -18.26 0.79
C PRO A 40 4.80 -17.31 -0.27
N GLY A 41 5.65 -16.49 -0.89
CA GLY A 41 5.25 -15.54 -1.93
C GLY A 41 4.46 -14.32 -1.41
N TRP A 42 4.38 -14.12 -0.10
CA TRP A 42 3.86 -12.91 0.51
C TRP A 42 5.03 -12.04 0.99
N ARG A 43 4.78 -10.73 1.04
CA ARG A 43 5.61 -9.72 1.66
C ARG A 43 4.70 -8.76 2.38
N TRP A 44 5.10 -8.22 3.54
CA TRP A 44 4.35 -7.21 4.25
C TRP A 44 5.21 -6.02 4.67
N THR A 45 4.57 -4.86 4.69
CA THR A 45 5.14 -3.61 5.18
C THR A 45 4.14 -3.00 6.16
N LEU A 46 4.61 -2.65 7.37
CA LEU A 46 3.85 -1.82 8.29
C LEU A 46 4.05 -0.36 7.90
N LEU A 47 2.94 0.34 7.74
CA LEU A 47 2.85 1.71 7.30
C LEU A 47 2.23 2.56 8.41
N ARG A 48 2.82 3.73 8.72
CA ARG A 48 2.24 4.75 9.60
C ARG A 48 1.83 5.95 8.78
N GLY A 49 0.59 6.42 8.96
CA GLY A 49 0.09 7.61 8.28
C GLY A 49 0.97 8.81 8.57
N LEU A 50 1.57 9.36 7.52
CA LEU A 50 2.41 10.55 7.57
C LEU A 50 1.53 11.81 7.52
N ARG A 51 0.59 11.85 6.56
CA ARG A 51 -0.34 12.95 6.33
C ARG A 51 -1.60 12.47 5.60
N GLY A 52 -2.65 13.30 5.62
CA GLY A 52 -3.98 12.93 5.16
C GLY A 52 -4.84 12.32 6.27
N GLU A 53 -5.89 11.62 5.87
CA GLU A 53 -7.08 11.33 6.67
C GLU A 53 -6.80 10.32 7.78
N ARG A 54 -5.74 9.52 7.60
CA ARG A 54 -5.28 8.51 8.55
C ARG A 54 -3.90 8.84 9.12
N ALA A 55 -3.54 10.13 9.20
CA ALA A 55 -2.30 10.57 9.85
C ALA A 55 -2.18 9.97 11.27
N GLY A 56 -1.01 9.42 11.59
CA GLY A 56 -0.73 8.73 12.84
C GLY A 56 -1.33 7.32 12.98
N GLN A 57 -2.19 6.87 12.07
CA GLN A 57 -2.80 5.54 12.11
C GLN A 57 -2.00 4.53 11.29
N TYR A 58 -2.19 3.24 11.56
CA TYR A 58 -1.42 2.18 10.92
C TYR A 58 -2.19 1.44 9.83
N LEU A 59 -1.45 0.93 8.86
CA LEU A 59 -1.91 0.03 7.82
C LEU A 59 -0.84 -1.04 7.59
N MET A 60 -1.24 -2.29 7.50
CA MET A 60 -0.36 -3.35 7.02
C MET A 60 -0.65 -3.59 5.54
N LEU A 61 0.37 -3.36 4.72
CA LEU A 61 0.36 -3.59 3.28
C LEU A 61 0.95 -4.96 3.02
N TYR A 62 0.17 -5.89 2.51
CA TYR A 62 0.69 -7.12 1.93
C TYR A 62 0.80 -6.98 0.42
N GLU A 63 1.91 -7.45 -0.13
CA GLU A 63 2.10 -7.69 -1.55
C GLU A 63 2.29 -9.20 -1.74
N ILE A 64 1.46 -9.79 -2.59
CA ILE A 64 1.34 -11.23 -2.76
C ILE A 64 1.56 -11.54 -4.23
N GLU A 65 2.35 -12.57 -4.52
CA GLU A 65 2.75 -12.92 -5.88
C GLU A 65 1.56 -13.12 -6.84
N SER A 66 0.45 -13.67 -6.34
CA SER A 66 -0.79 -13.81 -7.12
C SER A 66 -2.03 -14.04 -6.27
N ALA A 67 -3.21 -13.91 -6.88
CA ALA A 67 -4.49 -14.25 -6.27
C ALA A 67 -4.56 -15.73 -5.86
N GLU A 68 -4.04 -16.65 -6.66
CA GLU A 68 -4.00 -18.08 -6.33
C GLU A 68 -3.14 -18.34 -5.10
N GLN A 69 -2.02 -17.60 -4.95
CA GLN A 69 -1.16 -17.73 -3.78
C GLN A 69 -1.82 -17.13 -2.53
N ARG A 70 -2.57 -16.03 -2.66
CA ARG A 70 -3.39 -15.48 -1.57
C ARG A 70 -4.46 -16.48 -1.11
N ASP A 71 -5.22 -17.01 -2.07
CA ASP A 71 -6.42 -17.84 -1.83
C ASP A 71 -6.09 -19.21 -1.23
N ARG A 72 -4.83 -19.65 -1.32
CA ARG A 72 -4.32 -20.80 -0.58
C ARG A 72 -4.39 -20.63 0.93
N TYR A 73 -4.23 -19.40 1.43
CA TYR A 73 -4.10 -19.12 2.87
C TYR A 73 -5.29 -18.36 3.45
N VAL A 74 -5.94 -17.50 2.66
CA VAL A 74 -7.01 -16.62 3.16
C VAL A 74 -8.23 -16.68 2.25
N THR A 75 -9.40 -16.93 2.85
CA THR A 75 -10.69 -16.96 2.14
C THR A 75 -11.11 -15.55 1.71
N ALA A 76 -12.13 -15.45 0.84
CA ALA A 76 -12.69 -14.16 0.45
C ALA A 76 -13.27 -13.33 1.61
N ARG A 77 -13.54 -13.97 2.75
CA ARG A 77 -14.02 -13.32 3.97
C ARG A 77 -12.90 -12.92 4.94
N GLY A 78 -11.63 -13.20 4.60
CA GLY A 78 -10.50 -12.94 5.48
C GLY A 78 -10.23 -14.05 6.50
N GLU A 79 -10.90 -15.20 6.38
CA GLU A 79 -10.71 -16.33 7.28
C GLU A 79 -9.48 -17.14 6.87
N GLN A 80 -8.79 -17.74 7.84
CA GLN A 80 -7.71 -18.68 7.54
C GLN A 80 -8.27 -19.95 6.88
N THR A 81 -7.62 -20.38 5.80
CA THR A 81 -7.87 -21.70 5.22
C THR A 81 -7.25 -22.80 6.10
N GLU A 82 -7.54 -24.05 5.76
CA GLU A 82 -6.89 -25.19 6.41
C GLU A 82 -5.37 -25.16 6.26
N LEU A 83 -4.86 -24.76 5.09
CA LEU A 83 -3.42 -24.66 4.86
C LEU A 83 -2.78 -23.56 5.71
N ALA A 84 -3.47 -22.42 5.91
CA ALA A 84 -3.02 -21.39 6.83
C ALA A 84 -2.95 -21.88 8.28
N ARG A 85 -3.96 -22.62 8.75
CA ARG A 85 -3.94 -23.22 10.09
C ARG A 85 -2.78 -24.20 10.25
N GLN A 86 -2.52 -25.03 9.25
CA GLN A 86 -1.38 -25.97 9.24
C GLN A 86 -0.02 -25.27 9.16
N PHE A 87 0.04 -24.11 8.49
CA PHE A 87 1.24 -23.28 8.50
C PHE A 87 1.52 -22.80 9.92
N TRP A 88 0.56 -22.14 10.56
CA TRP A 88 0.74 -21.63 11.93
C TRP A 88 0.99 -22.74 12.96
N ALA A 89 0.34 -23.90 12.83
CA ALA A 89 0.59 -25.05 13.70
C ALA A 89 2.04 -25.59 13.62
N ARG A 90 2.73 -25.35 12.50
CA ARG A 90 4.15 -25.70 12.32
C ARG A 90 5.12 -24.63 12.84
N HIS A 91 4.60 -23.48 13.26
CA HIS A 91 5.37 -22.36 13.80
C HIS A 91 4.87 -21.96 15.20
N PRO A 92 4.88 -22.88 16.19
CA PRO A 92 4.41 -22.58 17.53
C PRO A 92 5.21 -21.45 18.22
N GLU A 93 6.46 -21.22 17.82
CA GLU A 93 7.28 -20.10 18.28
C GLU A 93 6.68 -18.73 17.96
N ALA A 94 5.88 -18.62 16.90
CA ALA A 94 5.23 -17.38 16.49
C ALA A 94 4.11 -16.98 17.47
N GLU A 95 3.52 -17.92 18.21
CA GLU A 95 2.36 -17.63 19.06
C GLU A 95 2.71 -16.64 20.19
N ALA A 96 3.92 -16.70 20.74
CA ALA A 96 4.35 -15.75 21.76
C ALA A 96 4.43 -14.32 21.20
N VAL A 97 4.95 -14.17 19.98
CA VAL A 97 5.05 -12.88 19.28
C VAL A 97 3.67 -12.37 18.87
N LEU A 98 2.80 -13.24 18.33
CA LEU A 98 1.42 -12.90 17.98
C LEU A 98 0.60 -12.50 19.20
N ALA A 99 0.73 -13.22 20.32
CA ALA A 99 0.06 -12.89 21.57
C ALA A 99 0.50 -11.52 22.10
N ARG A 100 1.79 -11.17 21.95
CA ARG A 100 2.29 -9.85 22.29
C ARG A 100 1.77 -8.77 21.33
N TRP A 101 1.80 -9.03 20.03
CA TRP A 101 1.23 -8.12 19.03
C TRP A 101 -0.22 -7.78 19.35
N ARG A 102 -1.04 -8.81 19.62
CA ARG A 102 -2.48 -8.67 19.92
C ARG A 102 -2.76 -7.86 21.20
N ARG A 103 -1.78 -7.68 22.10
CA ARG A 103 -1.89 -6.77 23.26
C ARG A 103 -1.56 -5.33 22.92
N LEU A 104 -0.75 -5.11 21.89
CA LEU A 104 -0.34 -3.78 21.45
C LEU A 104 -1.29 -3.20 20.40
N GLY A 105 -1.91 -4.05 19.60
CA GLY A 105 -2.87 -3.64 18.59
C GLY A 105 -3.48 -4.80 17.83
N THR A 106 -4.29 -4.48 16.83
CA THR A 106 -4.86 -5.48 15.93
C THR A 106 -3.78 -6.12 15.06
N PHE A 107 -4.03 -7.36 14.64
CA PHE A 107 -3.18 -8.12 13.73
C PHE A 107 -4.02 -8.59 12.54
N GLY A 108 -3.37 -9.10 11.49
CA GLY A 108 -3.97 -9.46 10.20
C GLY A 108 -4.94 -10.63 10.16
N GLU A 109 -5.81 -10.71 11.15
CA GLU A 109 -6.88 -11.67 11.33
C GLU A 109 -8.17 -10.90 11.63
N LEU A 110 -9.33 -11.51 11.35
CA LEU A 110 -10.61 -10.93 11.77
C LEU A 110 -10.61 -10.67 13.28
N PRO A 111 -11.16 -9.53 13.75
CA PRO A 111 -12.06 -8.60 13.05
C PRO A 111 -11.37 -7.45 12.29
N THR A 112 -10.05 -7.49 12.07
CA THR A 112 -9.33 -6.43 11.36
C THR A 112 -9.95 -6.16 9.99
N LEU A 113 -10.18 -4.87 9.71
CA LEU A 113 -10.73 -4.46 8.42
C LEU A 113 -9.69 -4.65 7.33
N PHE A 114 -10.12 -5.14 6.17
CA PHE A 114 -9.24 -5.35 5.03
C PHE A 114 -9.92 -5.15 3.68
N THR A 115 -9.09 -4.92 2.68
CA THR A 115 -9.43 -4.91 1.26
C THR A 115 -8.34 -5.64 0.49
N ASP A 116 -8.74 -6.55 -0.39
CA ASP A 116 -7.83 -7.17 -1.36
C ASP A 116 -8.00 -6.46 -2.72
N TYR A 117 -6.87 -6.13 -3.32
CA TYR A 117 -6.79 -5.46 -4.61
C TYR A 117 -5.99 -6.28 -5.61
N ARG A 118 -6.44 -6.27 -6.86
CA ARG A 118 -5.65 -6.73 -7.99
C ARG A 118 -4.97 -5.56 -8.67
N LEU A 119 -3.73 -5.75 -9.12
CA LEU A 119 -3.03 -4.80 -9.96
C LEU A 119 -3.71 -4.69 -11.34
N LEU A 120 -4.14 -3.49 -11.70
CA LEU A 120 -4.63 -3.18 -13.05
C LEU A 120 -3.51 -2.72 -13.97
N ALA A 121 -2.67 -1.81 -13.47
CA ALA A 121 -1.57 -1.23 -14.20
C ALA A 121 -0.51 -0.71 -13.22
N ASP A 122 0.74 -0.76 -13.65
CA ASP A 122 1.86 -0.07 -13.03
C ASP A 122 2.69 0.62 -14.12
N ASN A 123 3.64 1.47 -13.70
CA ASN A 123 4.60 2.04 -14.64
C ASN A 123 5.89 1.23 -14.67
N PRO A 124 6.20 0.50 -15.75
CA PRO A 124 7.48 -0.19 -15.88
C PRO A 124 8.66 0.78 -16.08
N ARG A 125 8.40 2.07 -16.35
CA ARG A 125 9.43 3.11 -16.54
C ARG A 125 9.81 3.83 -15.24
N SER A 126 9.24 3.44 -14.10
CA SER A 126 9.56 4.07 -12.82
C SER A 126 11.06 3.99 -12.51
N THR A 127 11.56 5.05 -11.88
CA THR A 127 12.95 5.18 -11.45
C THR A 127 13.18 4.72 -10.01
N VAL A 128 12.13 4.32 -9.30
CA VAL A 128 12.24 3.74 -7.95
C VAL A 128 13.11 2.49 -8.01
N THR A 129 14.24 2.52 -7.31
CA THR A 129 15.18 1.39 -7.28
C THR A 129 14.51 0.15 -6.65
N PRO A 130 14.66 -1.06 -7.20
CA PRO A 130 14.17 -2.28 -6.55
C PRO A 130 14.77 -2.48 -5.15
N GLY A 131 13.97 -2.90 -4.16
CA GLY A 131 14.47 -3.13 -2.80
C GLY A 131 13.40 -3.13 -1.70
N PRO A 132 13.83 -3.08 -0.43
CA PRO A 132 12.96 -2.89 0.73
C PRO A 132 12.20 -1.56 0.65
N ARG A 133 10.96 -1.56 1.13
CA ARG A 133 10.23 -0.35 1.52
C ARG A 133 10.74 0.17 2.86
N TYR A 134 11.19 -0.72 3.75
CA TYR A 134 11.80 -0.35 5.03
C TYR A 134 13.07 -1.14 5.34
N ARG A 135 14.13 -0.45 5.78
CA ARG A 135 15.35 -1.06 6.29
C ARG A 135 16.04 -0.09 7.25
N ASP A 136 16.36 -0.58 8.44
CA ASP A 136 17.17 0.15 9.43
C ASP A 136 18.21 -0.82 9.99
N ARG A 137 19.44 -0.75 9.46
CA ARG A 137 20.55 -1.64 9.82
C ARG A 137 21.80 -0.82 10.07
N ALA A 138 22.52 -1.16 11.13
CA ALA A 138 23.76 -0.47 11.49
C ALA A 138 24.78 -0.53 10.35
N GLY A 139 25.27 0.64 9.91
CA GLY A 139 26.27 0.76 8.85
C GLY A 139 25.72 0.78 7.41
N GLU A 140 24.41 0.68 7.23
CA GLU A 140 23.73 0.86 5.94
C GLU A 140 22.91 2.15 5.94
N GLU A 141 22.68 2.74 4.76
CA GLU A 141 21.76 3.86 4.63
C GLU A 141 20.32 3.38 4.91
N PRO A 142 19.60 4.02 5.85
CA PRO A 142 18.25 3.62 6.19
C PRO A 142 17.32 3.85 4.99
N VAL A 143 16.36 2.95 4.83
CA VAL A 143 15.33 3.05 3.79
C VAL A 143 13.99 3.15 4.49
N ALA A 144 13.21 4.17 4.14
CA ALA A 144 11.83 4.33 4.56
C ALA A 144 11.04 5.00 3.43
N ARG A 145 10.44 4.18 2.58
CA ARG A 145 9.63 4.65 1.45
C ARG A 145 8.33 5.25 1.94
N VAL A 146 7.80 6.20 1.18
CA VAL A 146 6.44 6.68 1.35
C VAL A 146 5.51 5.90 0.43
N ILE A 147 4.37 5.47 0.97
CA ILE A 147 3.30 4.80 0.24
C ILE A 147 2.08 5.71 0.25
N GLY A 148 1.80 6.38 -0.86
CA GLY A 148 0.60 7.17 -1.05
C GLY A 148 -0.57 6.28 -1.45
N ILE A 149 -1.69 6.34 -0.73
CA ILE A 149 -2.91 5.59 -1.04
C ILE A 149 -4.04 6.58 -1.29
N HIS A 150 -4.44 6.72 -2.55
CA HIS A 150 -5.44 7.70 -3.00
C HIS A 150 -6.67 6.96 -3.54
N ASN A 151 -7.81 7.12 -2.87
CA ASN A 151 -9.04 6.46 -3.29
C ASN A 151 -9.63 7.15 -4.53
N LEU A 152 -10.06 6.34 -5.50
CA LEU A 152 -10.60 6.79 -6.76
C LEU A 152 -12.10 6.46 -6.82
N ALA A 153 -12.90 7.46 -7.14
CA ALA A 153 -14.34 7.33 -7.32
C ALA A 153 -14.69 7.55 -8.80
N LEU A 154 -15.44 6.61 -9.39
CA LEU A 154 -15.93 6.74 -10.75
C LEU A 154 -16.96 7.88 -10.87
N ARG A 155 -16.98 8.56 -12.01
CA ARG A 155 -17.99 9.56 -12.34
C ARG A 155 -19.33 8.89 -12.62
N ALA A 156 -20.41 9.65 -12.47
CA ALA A 156 -21.76 9.18 -12.78
C ALA A 156 -21.83 8.66 -14.24
N GLY A 157 -22.36 7.45 -14.41
CA GLY A 157 -22.50 6.79 -15.72
C GLY A 157 -21.26 6.08 -16.24
N VAL A 158 -20.14 6.12 -15.50
CA VAL A 158 -18.92 5.37 -15.85
C VAL A 158 -18.98 4.00 -15.20
N THR A 159 -18.88 2.93 -16.00
CA THR A 159 -18.79 1.56 -15.50
C THR A 159 -17.34 1.16 -15.20
N GLU A 160 -17.17 0.11 -14.42
CA GLU A 160 -15.86 -0.48 -14.16
C GLU A 160 -15.16 -0.91 -15.45
N GLU A 161 -15.87 -1.54 -16.38
CA GLU A 161 -15.30 -2.01 -17.65
C GLU A 161 -14.80 -0.85 -18.51
N MET A 162 -15.51 0.30 -18.48
CA MET A 162 -15.07 1.50 -19.17
C MET A 162 -13.76 2.03 -18.60
N PHE A 163 -13.65 2.10 -17.27
CA PHE A 163 -12.45 2.60 -16.60
C PHE A 163 -11.28 1.63 -16.71
N ASP A 164 -11.50 0.33 -16.48
CA ASP A 164 -10.50 -0.73 -16.63
C ASP A 164 -9.89 -0.73 -18.04
N ARG A 165 -10.75 -0.63 -19.08
CA ARG A 165 -10.29 -0.53 -20.47
C ARG A 165 -9.47 0.74 -20.71
N PHE A 166 -9.93 1.89 -20.22
CA PHE A 166 -9.19 3.14 -20.34
C PHE A 166 -7.79 3.03 -19.72
N ILE A 167 -7.68 2.48 -18.51
CA ILE A 167 -6.39 2.29 -17.83
C ILE A 167 -5.49 1.32 -18.61
N ALA A 168 -6.02 0.17 -19.01
CA ALA A 168 -5.26 -0.82 -19.78
C ALA A 168 -4.69 -0.22 -21.08
N GLU A 169 -5.47 0.60 -21.78
CA GLU A 169 -5.09 1.22 -23.05
C GLU A 169 -4.20 2.45 -22.90
N ASN A 170 -4.20 3.15 -21.75
CA ASN A 170 -3.58 4.48 -21.64
C ASN A 170 -2.53 4.65 -20.54
N HIS A 171 -2.39 3.71 -19.58
CA HIS A 171 -1.44 3.88 -18.46
C HIS A 171 0.02 4.10 -18.91
N HIS A 172 0.41 3.54 -20.06
CA HIS A 172 1.75 3.70 -20.64
C HIS A 172 2.11 5.15 -21.01
N ARG A 173 1.12 6.03 -21.13
CA ARG A 173 1.29 7.47 -21.40
C ARG A 173 1.67 8.28 -20.15
N ILE A 174 1.65 7.64 -18.98
CA ILE A 174 2.03 8.27 -17.73
C ILE A 174 3.55 8.17 -17.56
N ASP A 175 4.18 9.32 -17.34
CA ASP A 175 5.54 9.44 -16.84
C ASP A 175 5.48 9.77 -15.35
N ASP A 176 6.17 8.96 -14.54
CA ASP A 176 6.23 9.14 -13.09
C ASP A 176 7.20 10.26 -12.77
N TYR A 177 6.95 10.97 -11.67
CA TYR A 177 8.01 11.78 -11.08
C TYR A 177 9.25 10.90 -10.81
N PRO A 178 10.47 11.44 -10.97
CA PRO A 178 11.68 10.78 -10.50
C PRO A 178 11.50 10.28 -9.07
N ASP A 179 11.89 9.02 -8.82
CA ASP A 179 11.75 8.32 -7.54
C ASP A 179 10.31 8.02 -7.08
N TRP A 180 9.35 8.03 -8.02
CA TRP A 180 7.97 7.61 -7.79
C TRP A 180 7.60 6.43 -8.70
N ARG A 181 6.71 5.56 -8.20
CA ARG A 181 6.10 4.47 -8.95
C ARG A 181 4.60 4.41 -8.68
N PHE A 182 3.75 4.63 -9.68
CA PHE A 182 2.33 4.40 -9.49
C PHE A 182 1.93 2.94 -9.74
N HIS A 183 0.86 2.55 -9.05
CA HIS A 183 0.06 1.37 -9.29
C HIS A 183 -1.41 1.80 -9.29
N VAL A 184 -2.18 1.33 -10.26
CA VAL A 184 -3.64 1.40 -10.24
C VAL A 184 -4.15 0.05 -9.78
N LEU A 185 -4.88 0.07 -8.67
CA LEU A 185 -5.36 -1.11 -7.96
C LEU A 185 -6.89 -1.14 -8.02
N LYS A 186 -7.46 -2.33 -8.26
CA LYS A 186 -8.91 -2.57 -8.26
C LYS A 186 -9.29 -3.45 -7.09
N GLY A 187 -10.21 -2.99 -6.25
CA GLY A 187 -10.74 -3.75 -5.13
C GLY A 187 -11.53 -4.95 -5.63
N GLU A 188 -11.26 -6.14 -5.07
CA GLU A 188 -11.93 -7.38 -5.44
C GLU A 188 -12.84 -7.89 -4.32
N ARG A 189 -12.40 -7.79 -3.08
CA ARG A 189 -13.08 -8.35 -1.90
C ARG A 189 -12.56 -7.69 -0.62
N GLY A 190 -13.29 -7.91 0.48
CA GLY A 190 -12.96 -7.35 1.78
C GLY A 190 -14.20 -6.90 2.54
N ASN A 191 -14.05 -6.65 3.84
CA ASN A 191 -15.12 -6.08 4.67
C ASN A 191 -15.15 -4.54 4.64
N ARG A 192 -14.13 -3.91 4.03
CA ARG A 192 -14.10 -2.50 3.66
C ARG A 192 -13.68 -2.42 2.19
N LEU A 193 -14.63 -2.34 1.26
CA LEU A 193 -14.32 -2.34 -0.17
C LEU A 193 -14.22 -0.91 -0.70
N ASP A 194 -13.00 -0.43 -0.92
CA ASP A 194 -12.74 0.72 -1.78
C ASP A 194 -12.53 0.22 -3.22
N GLN A 195 -13.26 0.78 -4.18
CA GLN A 195 -13.37 0.21 -5.53
C GLN A 195 -12.07 0.30 -6.33
N TYR A 196 -11.40 1.46 -6.26
CA TYR A 196 -10.14 1.70 -6.96
C TYR A 196 -9.22 2.56 -6.10
N VAL A 197 -7.93 2.26 -6.17
CA VAL A 197 -6.88 3.01 -5.49
C VAL A 197 -5.76 3.33 -6.48
N MET A 198 -5.28 4.56 -6.45
CA MET A 198 -3.94 4.87 -6.95
C MET A 198 -2.97 4.75 -5.79
N MET A 199 -2.10 3.75 -5.84
CA MET A 199 -1.02 3.55 -4.87
C MET A 199 0.28 4.08 -5.46
N MET A 200 0.96 4.96 -4.75
CA MET A 200 2.26 5.49 -5.14
C MET A 200 3.31 4.96 -4.19
N GLU A 201 4.38 4.39 -4.72
CA GLU A 201 5.57 4.05 -3.97
C GLU A 201 6.64 5.10 -4.28
N ILE A 202 7.11 5.79 -3.25
CA ILE A 202 7.99 6.96 -3.34
C ILE A 202 9.24 6.67 -2.54
N ALA A 203 10.42 6.92 -3.09
CA ALA A 203 11.68 6.43 -2.51
C ALA A 203 11.94 6.93 -1.08
N SER A 204 11.50 8.14 -0.75
CA SER A 204 11.69 8.77 0.57
C SER A 204 10.73 9.95 0.77
N VAL A 205 10.74 10.51 1.98
CA VAL A 205 10.08 11.81 2.27
C VAL A 205 10.73 12.93 1.47
N ASP A 206 12.05 12.93 1.31
CA ASP A 206 12.73 13.95 0.49
C ASP A 206 12.26 13.92 -0.97
N ALA A 207 12.08 12.73 -1.54
CA ALA A 207 11.55 12.57 -2.91
C ALA A 207 10.07 13.02 -3.02
N LEU A 208 9.29 12.89 -1.95
CA LEU A 208 7.94 13.44 -1.87
C LEU A 208 7.97 14.97 -1.86
N ASP A 209 8.82 15.53 -1.01
CA ASP A 209 8.87 16.97 -0.73
C ASP A 209 9.44 17.80 -1.89
N VAL A 210 10.19 17.19 -2.81
CA VAL A 210 10.58 17.82 -4.08
C VAL A 210 9.36 18.29 -4.88
N PHE A 211 8.27 17.52 -4.87
CA PHE A 211 7.07 17.78 -5.66
C PHE A 211 5.90 18.31 -4.82
N TYR A 212 5.71 17.78 -3.62
CA TYR A 212 4.60 18.06 -2.72
C TYR A 212 5.06 18.10 -1.25
N PRO A 213 5.75 19.17 -0.80
CA PRO A 213 6.22 19.31 0.59
C PRO A 213 5.08 19.48 1.59
N GLU A 214 3.96 20.05 1.14
CA GLU A 214 2.73 20.18 1.91
C GLU A 214 1.59 19.44 1.19
N PRO A 215 0.60 18.92 1.94
CA PRO A 215 -0.66 18.43 1.40
C PRO A 215 -1.21 19.34 0.31
N ASP A 216 -1.42 18.79 -0.89
CA ASP A 216 -2.07 19.45 -2.03
C ASP A 216 -1.38 20.73 -2.56
N ILE A 217 -0.16 21.04 -2.10
CA ILE A 217 0.63 22.20 -2.55
C ILE A 217 1.82 21.71 -3.38
N ALA A 218 1.68 21.84 -4.69
CA ALA A 218 2.72 21.47 -5.65
C ALA A 218 3.84 22.53 -5.73
N THR A 219 5.08 22.09 -5.90
CA THR A 219 6.23 22.97 -6.15
C THR A 219 6.31 23.45 -7.61
N GLY A 220 7.20 24.41 -7.89
CA GLY A 220 7.54 24.79 -9.26
C GLY A 220 8.14 23.64 -10.09
N VAL A 221 8.83 22.70 -9.44
CA VAL A 221 9.40 21.51 -10.09
C VAL A 221 8.30 20.59 -10.63
N ALA A 222 7.21 20.41 -9.86
CA ALA A 222 6.04 19.67 -10.32
C ALA A 222 5.37 20.35 -11.55
N ALA A 223 5.30 21.68 -11.55
CA ALA A 223 4.76 22.44 -12.68
C ALA A 223 5.64 22.31 -13.93
N GLU A 224 6.97 22.35 -13.79
CA GLU A 224 7.91 22.14 -14.89
C GLU A 224 7.82 20.72 -15.45
N PHE A 225 7.77 19.71 -14.59
CA PHE A 225 7.58 18.32 -14.99
C PHE A 225 6.27 18.15 -15.78
N ALA A 226 5.17 18.72 -15.31
CA ALA A 226 3.89 18.66 -16.02
C ALA A 226 3.92 19.39 -17.38
N ALA A 227 4.75 20.43 -17.53
CA ALA A 227 4.92 21.15 -18.79
C ALA A 227 5.73 20.37 -19.84
N THR A 228 6.72 19.59 -19.39
CA THR A 228 7.56 18.75 -20.26
C THR A 228 6.88 17.42 -20.62
N HIS A 229 5.98 16.90 -19.79
CA HIS A 229 5.25 15.65 -20.00
C HIS A 229 3.80 15.89 -20.45
N ARG A 230 3.63 16.51 -21.63
CA ARG A 230 2.32 16.92 -22.14
C ARG A 230 1.34 15.76 -22.37
N ASP A 231 1.82 14.60 -22.80
CA ASP A 231 0.95 13.44 -23.04
C ASP A 231 0.40 12.88 -21.71
N THR A 232 1.24 12.80 -20.67
CA THR A 232 0.79 12.45 -19.31
C THR A 232 -0.28 13.43 -18.82
N LYS A 233 -0.07 14.74 -19.01
CA LYS A 233 -1.07 15.75 -18.66
C LYS A 233 -2.38 15.54 -19.42
N GLN A 234 -2.33 15.24 -20.71
CA GLN A 234 -3.52 14.97 -21.51
C GLN A 234 -4.26 13.71 -21.01
N MET A 235 -3.53 12.62 -20.73
CA MET A 235 -4.08 11.40 -20.17
C MET A 235 -4.80 11.66 -18.85
N TYR A 236 -4.23 12.51 -17.97
CA TYR A 236 -4.87 12.91 -16.72
C TYR A 236 -6.16 13.70 -16.93
N GLU A 237 -6.24 14.57 -17.94
CA GLU A 237 -7.50 15.26 -18.27
C GLU A 237 -8.57 14.31 -18.82
N GLU A 238 -8.17 13.28 -19.58
CA GLU A 238 -9.07 12.21 -20.02
C GLU A 238 -9.54 11.35 -18.83
N TRP A 239 -8.64 11.00 -17.92
CA TRP A 239 -8.94 10.29 -16.67
C TRP A 239 -9.97 11.04 -15.84
N LYS A 240 -9.83 12.36 -15.64
CA LYS A 240 -10.72 13.18 -14.79
C LYS A 240 -12.18 13.16 -15.24
N ARG A 241 -12.44 12.81 -16.51
CA ARG A 241 -13.79 12.59 -17.06
C ARG A 241 -14.40 11.26 -16.63
N LEU A 242 -13.57 10.29 -16.26
CA LEU A 242 -13.96 8.94 -15.87
C LEU A 242 -13.97 8.73 -14.35
N ALA A 243 -13.00 9.28 -13.63
CA ALA A 243 -12.85 9.10 -12.19
C ALA A 243 -12.28 10.36 -11.50
N SER A 244 -12.29 10.38 -10.17
CA SER A 244 -11.48 11.33 -9.39
C SER A 244 -9.98 11.12 -9.64
N PHE A 245 -9.17 12.13 -9.32
CA PHE A 245 -7.75 12.20 -9.66
C PHE A 245 -6.87 12.38 -8.40
N SER A 246 -5.65 11.85 -8.41
CA SER A 246 -4.66 12.03 -7.34
C SER A 246 -4.17 13.49 -7.28
N GLY A 247 -4.12 14.11 -6.10
CA GLY A 247 -3.99 15.58 -5.95
C GLY A 247 -5.32 16.37 -5.97
N SER A 248 -6.45 15.70 -6.21
CA SER A 248 -7.78 16.14 -5.74
C SER A 248 -8.67 14.98 -5.24
N PRO A 249 -8.13 13.92 -4.61
CA PRO A 249 -8.97 12.87 -4.04
C PRO A 249 -9.72 13.44 -2.84
N GLN A 250 -10.94 12.97 -2.62
CA GLN A 250 -11.65 13.30 -1.38
C GLN A 250 -11.10 12.51 -0.18
N ILE A 251 -10.40 11.40 -0.46
CA ILE A 251 -9.88 10.47 0.54
C ILE A 251 -8.47 10.03 0.12
N TYR A 252 -7.44 10.49 0.84
CA TYR A 252 -6.09 9.97 0.67
C TYR A 252 -5.34 9.81 2.00
N THR A 253 -4.22 9.10 1.96
CA THR A 253 -3.23 9.12 3.03
C THR A 253 -1.88 8.75 2.44
N ASP A 254 -0.86 9.57 2.72
CA ASP A 254 0.53 9.18 2.52
C ASP A 254 1.01 8.50 3.79
N TYR A 255 1.63 7.34 3.67
CA TYR A 255 2.17 6.59 4.79
C TYR A 255 3.68 6.46 4.71
N LEU A 256 4.37 6.55 5.83
CA LEU A 256 5.77 6.18 5.95
C LEU A 256 5.88 4.68 6.25
N ALA A 257 6.74 3.96 5.53
CA ALA A 257 7.11 2.61 5.89
C ALA A 257 7.93 2.61 7.20
N VAL A 258 7.46 1.86 8.20
CA VAL A 258 8.07 1.84 9.54
C VAL A 258 8.57 0.46 9.95
N ALA A 259 8.15 -0.60 9.29
CA ALA A 259 8.71 -1.94 9.43
C ALA A 259 8.38 -2.76 8.18
N GLU A 260 9.16 -3.80 7.91
CA GLU A 260 8.93 -4.74 6.82
C GLU A 260 9.48 -6.11 7.22
N ASN A 261 8.84 -7.19 6.76
CA ASN A 261 9.47 -8.50 6.91
C ASN A 261 10.79 -8.54 6.12
N PRO A 262 11.84 -9.19 6.65
CA PRO A 262 13.02 -9.48 5.87
C PRO A 262 12.64 -10.41 4.71
N ALA A 263 13.18 -10.12 3.53
CA ALA A 263 13.13 -11.00 2.36
C ALA A 263 13.94 -12.27 2.59
#